data_AF-A0ABD5GQV7-F1
#
_entry.id   AF-A0ABD5GQV7-F1
#
_cell.length_a   1.000
_cell.length_b   1.000
_cell.length_c   1.000
_cell.angle_alpha   90.00
_cell.angle_beta   90.00
_cell.angle_gamma   90.00
#
_symmetry.space_group_name_H-M   'P 1'
#
loop_
_entity.id
_entity.type
_entity.pdbx_description
1 polymer ?
#
loop_
_entity_poly.entity_id
_entity_poly.type
_entity_poly.pdbx_seq_one_letter_code
_entity_poly.pdbx_strand_id
1 'polypeptide(L)'
;RLSKNEWLSQETAEKAIEKLDAITPFIGFPDKLPEIYSRLKTTSGSLYEDALKFDEILTARTFEKFSEDVDKTSWHMPAHMVNAYYSPDSNTIVFPAAILQAPFYSLEQSS
;
A
#
# COMPACT_ATOMS: atom_id res chain seq x y z
N ARG A 1 -22.36 7.18 11.40
CA ARG A 1 -22.63 5.81 11.92
C ARG A 1 -22.02 5.64 13.30
N LEU A 2 -20.71 5.86 13.48
CA LEU A 2 -20.06 5.80 14.79
C LEU A 2 -20.68 6.74 15.84
N SER A 3 -20.97 7.99 15.47
CA SER A 3 -21.61 8.97 16.37
C SER A 3 -23.05 8.65 16.80
N LYS A 4 -23.73 7.72 16.12
CA LYS A 4 -25.10 7.29 16.44
C LYS A 4 -25.14 5.85 16.97
N ASN A 5 -23.98 5.34 17.38
CA ASN A 5 -23.83 3.97 17.84
C ASN A 5 -24.22 3.88 19.32
N GLU A 6 -25.12 2.96 19.66
CA GLU A 6 -25.62 2.79 21.03
C GLU A 6 -24.96 1.64 21.80
N TRP A 7 -24.12 0.82 21.13
CA TRP A 7 -23.45 -0.33 21.78
C TRP A 7 -22.07 0.02 22.34
N LEU A 8 -21.42 1.05 21.79
CA LEU A 8 -20.14 1.56 22.28
C LEU A 8 -20.34 2.53 23.44
N SER A 9 -19.39 2.52 24.39
CA SER A 9 -19.27 3.65 25.32
C SER A 9 -18.88 4.92 24.55
N GLN A 10 -19.25 6.08 25.08
CA GLN A 10 -18.93 7.37 24.47
C GLN A 10 -17.42 7.53 24.24
N GLU A 11 -16.60 7.20 25.25
CA GLU A 11 -15.14 7.27 25.16
C GLU A 11 -14.57 6.41 24.01
N THR A 12 -15.09 5.20 23.83
CA THR A 12 -14.63 4.31 22.75
C THR A 12 -15.06 4.84 21.38
N ALA A 13 -16.27 5.40 21.28
CA ALA A 13 -16.75 6.00 20.04
C ALA A 13 -15.90 7.22 19.63
N GLU A 14 -15.51 8.05 20.59
CA GLU A 14 -14.61 9.20 20.35
C GLU A 14 -13.24 8.74 19.82
N LYS A 15 -12.63 7.70 20.41
CA LYS A 15 -11.38 7.11 19.89
C LYS A 15 -11.52 6.47 18.51
N ALA A 16 -12.66 5.85 18.22
CA ALA A 16 -12.93 5.30 16.89
C ALA A 16 -13.04 6.41 15.82
N ILE A 17 -13.63 7.56 16.17
CA ILE A 17 -13.70 8.74 15.29
C ILE A 17 -12.31 9.33 15.10
N GLU A 18 -11.52 9.49 16.16
CA GLU A 18 -10.13 9.97 16.06
C GLU A 18 -9.29 9.11 15.10
N LYS A 19 -9.42 7.77 15.18
CA LYS A 19 -8.77 6.86 14.24
C LYS A 19 -9.27 7.02 12.80
N LEU A 20 -10.58 7.21 12.62
CA LEU A 20 -11.19 7.42 11.30
C LEU A 20 -10.68 8.70 10.65
N ASP A 21 -10.63 9.79 11.41
CA ASP A 21 -10.16 11.10 10.94
C ASP A 21 -8.66 11.09 10.57
N ALA A 22 -7.89 10.17 11.17
CA ALA A 22 -6.47 9.97 10.89
C ALA A 22 -6.19 9.01 9.71
N ILE A 23 -7.21 8.51 8.98
CA ILE A 23 -6.98 7.61 7.85
C ILE A 23 -6.36 8.37 6.68
N THR A 24 -5.31 7.81 6.09
CA THR A 24 -4.67 8.35 4.88
C THR A 24 -5.05 7.53 3.64
N PRO A 25 -5.57 8.14 2.57
CA PRO A 25 -5.91 7.43 1.34
C PRO A 25 -4.77 7.45 0.31
N PHE A 26 -4.40 6.28 -0.22
CA PHE A 26 -3.48 6.12 -1.35
C PHE A 26 -4.24 5.58 -2.56
N ILE A 27 -4.30 6.37 -3.63
CA ILE A 27 -5.17 6.10 -4.78
C ILE A 27 -4.33 6.00 -6.05
N GLY A 28 -4.53 4.93 -6.83
CA GLY A 28 -3.88 4.72 -8.11
C GLY A 28 -2.49 4.10 -7.99
N PHE A 29 -1.48 4.94 -7.78
CA PHE A 29 -0.07 4.56 -7.83
C PHE A 29 0.80 5.49 -6.98
N PRO A 30 2.01 5.05 -6.57
CA PRO A 30 2.92 5.91 -5.83
C PRO A 30 3.48 7.05 -6.69
N ASP A 31 3.61 8.26 -6.11
CA ASP A 31 4.23 9.42 -6.79
C ASP A 31 5.70 9.18 -7.15
N LYS A 32 6.39 8.35 -6.36
CA LYS A 32 7.80 8.01 -6.55
C LYS A 32 7.96 6.49 -6.54
N LEU A 33 8.74 6.00 -7.49
CA LEU A 33 9.10 4.59 -7.52
C LEU A 33 10.08 4.26 -6.37
N PRO A 34 9.92 3.09 -5.72
CA PRO A 34 10.89 2.58 -4.75
C PRO A 34 12.31 2.57 -5.31
N GLU A 35 13.25 3.12 -4.55
CA GLU A 35 14.66 3.25 -4.94
C GLU A 35 15.29 1.89 -5.31
N ILE A 36 14.83 0.80 -4.68
CA ILE A 36 15.31 -0.56 -4.93
C ILE A 36 15.25 -0.95 -6.41
N TYR A 37 14.29 -0.40 -7.18
CA TYR A 37 14.18 -0.68 -8.61
C TYR A 37 15.37 -0.17 -9.43
N SER A 38 16.11 0.83 -8.94
CA SER A 38 17.36 1.28 -9.57
C SER A 38 18.50 0.24 -9.45
N ARG A 39 18.41 -0.65 -8.46
CA ARG A 39 19.38 -1.74 -8.19
C ARG A 39 19.04 -3.00 -8.98
N LEU A 40 17.79 -3.20 -9.38
CA LEU A 40 17.35 -4.39 -10.14
C LEU A 40 17.64 -4.21 -11.63
N LYS A 41 18.78 -4.72 -12.09
CA LYS A 41 19.19 -4.68 -13.50
C LYS A 41 19.33 -6.09 -14.06
N THR A 42 18.63 -6.35 -15.15
CA THR A 42 18.80 -7.61 -15.90
C THR A 42 20.16 -7.65 -16.57
N THR A 43 20.67 -8.87 -16.78
CA THR A 43 21.93 -9.10 -17.47
C THR A 43 21.68 -9.86 -18.77
N SER A 44 22.72 -10.03 -19.60
CA SER A 44 22.64 -10.90 -20.78
C SER A 44 22.73 -12.40 -20.42
N GLY A 45 22.65 -12.75 -19.14
CA GLY A 45 22.65 -14.12 -18.63
C GLY A 45 21.28 -14.79 -18.78
N SER A 46 21.15 -15.93 -18.11
CA SER A 46 19.89 -16.67 -18.03
C SER A 46 18.90 -16.03 -17.06
N LEU A 47 17.61 -16.34 -17.25
CA LEU A 47 16.54 -15.96 -16.31
C LEU A 47 16.86 -16.38 -14.88
N TYR A 48 17.45 -17.56 -14.70
CA TYR A 48 17.80 -18.10 -13.38
C TYR A 48 18.86 -17.25 -12.68
N GLU A 49 19.89 -16.83 -13.40
CA GLU A 49 20.95 -15.98 -12.84
C GLU A 49 20.43 -14.60 -12.44
N ASP A 50 19.57 -14.00 -13.26
CA ASP A 50 18.94 -12.72 -12.91
C ASP A 50 17.99 -12.87 -11.71
N ALA A 51 17.22 -13.95 -11.63
CA ALA A 51 16.34 -14.23 -10.51
C ALA A 51 17.12 -14.37 -9.19
N LEU A 52 18.24 -15.12 -9.19
CA LEU A 52 19.10 -15.25 -8.02
C LEU A 52 19.69 -13.91 -7.57
N LYS A 53 20.17 -13.09 -8.52
CA LYS A 53 20.69 -11.75 -8.20
C LYS A 53 19.63 -10.84 -7.61
N PHE A 54 18.40 -10.89 -8.14
CA PHE A 54 17.31 -10.08 -7.60
C PHE A 54 16.93 -10.53 -6.19
N ASP A 55 16.89 -11.83 -5.92
CA ASP A 55 16.64 -12.36 -4.58
C ASP A 55 17.70 -11.92 -3.57
N GLU A 56 18.98 -11.96 -3.94
CA GLU A 56 20.10 -11.47 -3.13
C GLU A 56 19.94 -9.98 -2.80
N ILE A 57 19.64 -9.15 -3.80
CA ILE A 57 19.45 -7.70 -3.64
C ILE A 57 18.25 -7.39 -2.73
N LEU A 58 17.13 -8.08 -2.92
CA LEU A 58 15.91 -7.88 -2.12
C LEU A 58 16.08 -8.36 -0.68
N THR A 59 16.83 -9.46 -0.49
CA THR A 59 17.19 -9.96 0.83
C THR A 59 18.08 -8.97 1.57
N ALA A 60 19.13 -8.47 0.93
CA ALA A 60 19.99 -7.43 1.50
C ALA A 60 19.20 -6.17 1.86
N ARG A 61 18.30 -5.72 0.98
CA ARG A 61 17.42 -4.57 1.26
C ARG A 61 16.52 -4.79 2.48
N THR A 62 16.05 -6.02 2.69
CA THR A 62 15.24 -6.36 3.86
C THR A 62 16.05 -6.18 5.15
N PHE A 63 17.34 -6.56 5.14
CA PHE A 63 18.21 -6.33 6.29
C PHE A 63 18.58 -4.85 6.48
N GLU A 64 18.81 -4.10 5.41
CA GLU A 64 19.08 -2.65 5.45
C GLU A 64 17.95 -1.89 6.18
N LYS A 65 16.70 -2.27 5.93
CA LYS A 65 15.51 -1.64 6.55
C LYS A 65 15.49 -1.68 8.08
N PHE A 66 16.20 -2.61 8.75
CA PHE A 66 16.22 -2.66 10.21
C PHE A 66 16.85 -1.41 10.85
N SER A 67 17.72 -0.71 10.12
CA SER A 67 18.43 0.49 10.61
C SER A 67 17.85 1.79 10.07
N GLU A 68 16.72 1.73 9.36
CA GLU A 68 16.08 2.87 8.71
C GLU A 68 14.74 3.22 9.38
N ASP A 69 14.33 4.47 9.26
CA ASP A 69 13.01 4.90 9.65
C ASP A 69 11.92 4.28 8.75
N VAL A 70 10.73 4.09 9.31
CA VAL A 70 9.58 3.55 8.57
C VAL A 70 9.16 4.53 7.47
N ASP A 71 9.25 4.09 6.22
CA ASP A 71 8.70 4.82 5.08
C ASP A 71 7.17 4.70 5.03
N LYS A 72 6.50 5.75 5.52
CA LYS A 72 5.03 5.88 5.52
C LYS A 72 4.44 6.11 4.13
N THR A 73 5.26 6.35 3.11
CA THR A 73 4.82 6.51 1.71
C THR A 73 4.87 5.21 0.90
N SER A 74 5.32 4.11 1.53
CA SER A 74 5.48 2.82 0.87
C SER A 74 4.15 2.13 0.54
N TRP A 75 4.13 1.43 -0.60
CA TRP A 75 2.98 0.66 -1.08
C TRP A 75 3.28 -0.84 -0.99
N HIS A 76 2.27 -1.63 -0.61
CA HIS A 76 2.36 -3.09 -0.55
C HIS A 76 1.76 -3.79 -1.78
N MET A 77 1.05 -3.06 -2.64
CA MET A 77 0.50 -3.56 -3.88
C MET A 77 0.96 -2.70 -5.06
N PRO A 78 1.29 -3.30 -6.20
CA PRO A 78 1.55 -2.53 -7.40
C PRO A 78 0.25 -1.98 -8.01
N ALA A 79 0.35 -0.88 -8.75
CA ALA A 79 -0.79 -0.17 -9.32
C ALA A 79 -1.69 -1.03 -10.24
N HIS A 80 -1.12 -2.07 -10.87
CA HIS A 80 -1.82 -2.95 -11.80
C HIS A 80 -2.60 -4.09 -11.12
N MET A 81 -2.51 -4.23 -9.79
CA MET A 81 -3.22 -5.28 -9.05
C MET A 81 -4.70 -4.92 -8.87
N VAL A 82 -5.61 -5.80 -9.28
CA VAL A 82 -7.06 -5.63 -9.05
C VAL A 82 -7.40 -6.10 -7.63
N ASN A 83 -7.12 -5.25 -6.65
CA ASN A 83 -7.39 -5.50 -5.24
C ASN A 83 -7.47 -4.16 -4.46
N ALA A 84 -7.69 -4.21 -3.15
CA ALA A 84 -7.55 -3.08 -2.23
C ALA A 84 -7.11 -3.58 -0.86
N TYR A 85 -6.48 -2.73 -0.04
CA TYR A 85 -6.08 -3.11 1.31
C TYR A 85 -6.13 -1.96 2.31
N TYR A 86 -6.11 -2.33 3.59
CA TYR A 86 -5.86 -1.44 4.72
C TYR A 86 -4.60 -1.88 5.44
N SER A 87 -3.71 -0.93 5.75
CA SER A 87 -2.54 -1.17 6.60
C SER A 87 -2.81 -0.63 8.01
N PRO A 88 -2.94 -1.50 9.04
CA PRO A 88 -3.21 -1.07 10.41
C PRO A 88 -2.12 -0.18 11.00
N ASP A 89 -0.85 -0.50 10.71
CA ASP A 89 0.30 0.16 11.32
C ASP A 89 0.46 1.62 10.87
N SER A 90 0.11 1.90 9.60
CA SER A 90 0.13 3.26 9.03
C SER A 90 -1.27 3.89 8.92
N ASN A 91 -2.31 3.22 9.39
CA ASN A 91 -3.72 3.63 9.25
C ASN A 91 -4.07 4.10 7.82
N THR A 92 -3.55 3.40 6.80
CA THR A 92 -3.66 3.81 5.39
C THR A 92 -4.60 2.87 4.63
N ILE A 93 -5.48 3.42 3.81
CA ILE A 93 -6.31 2.68 2.85
C ILE A 93 -5.74 2.85 1.45
N VAL A 94 -5.64 1.76 0.68
CA VAL A 94 -4.97 1.77 -0.62
C VAL A 94 -5.83 1.15 -1.71
N PHE A 95 -5.99 1.87 -2.81
CA PHE A 95 -6.74 1.46 -4.00
C PHE A 95 -5.84 1.58 -5.24
N PRO A 96 -5.14 0.51 -5.63
CA PRO A 96 -4.39 0.46 -6.89
C PRO A 96 -5.21 0.89 -8.11
N ALA A 97 -4.57 1.48 -9.12
CA ALA A 97 -5.26 2.01 -10.30
C ALA A 97 -6.16 0.96 -10.99
N ALA A 98 -5.72 -0.31 -11.02
CA ALA A 98 -6.47 -1.38 -11.67
C ALA A 98 -7.76 -1.81 -10.96
N ILE A 99 -7.99 -1.47 -9.68
CA ILE A 99 -9.32 -1.69 -9.07
C ILE A 99 -10.30 -0.56 -9.44
N LEU A 100 -9.80 0.60 -9.91
CA LEU A 100 -10.59 1.79 -10.25
C LEU A 100 -11.14 1.72 -11.68
N GLN A 101 -11.79 0.61 -12.01
CA GLN A 101 -12.45 0.38 -13.29
C GLN A 101 -13.71 -0.47 -13.11
N ALA A 102 -14.53 -0.58 -14.16
CA ALA A 102 -15.75 -1.35 -14.11
C ALA A 102 -15.46 -2.83 -13.76
N PRO A 103 -16.31 -3.49 -12.95
CA PRO A 103 -17.59 -3.01 -12.43
C PRO A 103 -17.51 -2.23 -11.10
N PHE A 104 -16.30 -2.00 -10.57
CA PHE A 104 -16.12 -1.35 -9.26
C PHE A 104 -16.26 0.17 -9.34
N TYR A 105 -15.79 0.76 -10.44
CA TYR A 105 -15.83 2.21 -10.66
C TYR A 105 -15.87 2.55 -12.16
N SER A 106 -16.71 3.50 -12.56
CA SER A 106 -16.64 4.17 -13.86
C SER A 106 -17.09 5.62 -13.68
N LEU A 107 -16.53 6.53 -14.48
CA LEU A 107 -16.93 7.94 -14.49
C LEU A 107 -18.37 8.11 -14.96
N GLU A 108 -18.85 7.20 -15.82
CA GLU A 108 -20.22 7.16 -16.33
C GLU A 108 -21.19 6.39 -15.43
N GLN A 109 -20.69 5.66 -14.43
CA GLN A 109 -21.52 4.91 -13.50
C GLN A 109 -22.23 5.87 -12.54
N SER A 110 -23.52 6.10 -12.76
CA SER A 110 -24.37 6.78 -11.78
C SER A 110 -24.60 5.87 -10.57
N SER A 111 -24.58 6.45 -9.38
CA SER A 111 -24.86 5.77 -8.10
C SER A 111 -26.25 5.16 -8.03
#